data_AF-A0A7S0YEE6-F1
#
_entry.id   AF-A0A7S0YEE6-F1
#
_cell.length_a   1.000
_cell.length_b   1.000
_cell.length_c   1.000
_cell.angle_alpha   90.00
_cell.angle_beta   90.00
_cell.angle_gamma   90.00
#
_symmetry.space_group_name_H-M   'P 1'
#
loop_
_entity.id
_entity.type
_entity.pdbx_description
1 polymer ?
#
loop_
_entity_poly.entity_id
_entity_poly.type
_entity_poly.pdbx_seq_one_letter_code
_entity_poly.pdbx_strand_id
1 'polypeptide(L)'
;GGLDIAVVVGIALVRLVALPAVGLATMWLLVGSGAVPPLDPLAEFVTLIQFTTPTGLAITTICVLHGNEAGVRETARIYLCQWVLAIPAVTAWMMAYMVVRFR
;
A
#
# COMPACT_ATOMS: atom_id res chain seq x y z
N GLY A 1 -7.16 0.47 27.06
CA GLY A 1 -6.15 0.30 26.01
C GLY A 1 -6.83 0.52 24.69
N GLY A 2 -6.47 1.57 24.00
CA GLY A 2 -6.95 1.84 22.65
C GLY A 2 -5.80 2.46 21.88
N LEU A 3 -5.55 1.96 20.69
CA LEU A 3 -4.56 2.53 19.78
C LEU A 3 -4.82 4.03 19.59
N ASP A 4 -3.79 4.85 19.82
CA ASP A 4 -3.86 6.29 19.60
C ASP A 4 -4.15 6.58 18.11
N ILE A 5 -5.05 7.52 17.84
CA ILE A 5 -5.42 7.94 16.48
C ILE A 5 -4.16 8.41 15.73
N ALA A 6 -3.19 9.00 16.43
CA ALA A 6 -1.91 9.38 15.83
C ALA A 6 -1.16 8.18 15.22
N VAL A 7 -1.20 7.02 15.86
CA VAL A 7 -0.56 5.78 15.36
C VAL A 7 -1.32 5.27 14.14
N VAL A 8 -2.66 5.31 14.16
CA VAL A 8 -3.49 4.92 13.00
C VAL A 8 -3.18 5.80 11.78
N VAL A 9 -3.10 7.11 11.99
CA VAL A 9 -2.78 8.09 10.94
C VAL A 9 -1.35 7.90 10.44
N GLY A 10 -0.38 7.66 11.33
CA GLY A 10 1.01 7.38 10.95
C GLY A 10 1.14 6.13 10.09
N ILE A 11 0.50 5.03 10.49
CA ILE A 11 0.47 3.78 9.71
C ILE A 11 -0.23 4.01 8.36
N ALA A 12 -1.32 4.78 8.32
CA ALA A 12 -1.98 5.13 7.07
C ALA A 12 -1.07 5.94 6.14
N LEU A 13 -0.37 6.97 6.66
CA LEU A 13 0.55 7.81 5.88
C LEU A 13 1.73 7.02 5.31
N VAL A 14 2.41 6.23 6.14
CA VAL A 14 3.53 5.38 5.68
C VAL A 14 3.06 4.44 4.57
N ARG A 15 1.86 3.89 4.70
CA ARG A 15 1.33 2.91 3.74
C ARG A 15 0.79 3.52 2.46
N LEU A 16 0.19 4.70 2.54
CA LEU A 16 -0.41 5.37 1.38
C LEU A 16 0.59 6.26 0.62
N VAL A 17 1.71 6.62 1.26
CA VAL A 17 2.71 7.54 0.67
C VAL A 17 4.07 6.88 0.52
N ALA A 18 4.64 6.32 1.59
CA ALA A 18 6.00 5.79 1.54
C ALA A 18 6.09 4.49 0.73
N LEU A 19 5.17 3.53 0.96
CA LEU A 19 5.12 2.28 0.19
C LEU A 19 4.99 2.49 -1.33
N PRO A 20 4.03 3.29 -1.82
CA PRO A 20 3.92 3.53 -3.26
C PRO A 20 5.06 4.37 -3.83
N ALA A 21 5.64 5.31 -3.06
CA ALA A 21 6.84 6.02 -3.48
C ALA A 21 8.04 5.06 -3.66
N VAL A 22 8.21 4.10 -2.76
CA VAL A 22 9.23 3.06 -2.88
C VAL A 22 8.96 2.16 -4.09
N GLY A 23 7.71 1.77 -4.32
CA GLY A 23 7.31 0.98 -5.51
C GLY A 23 7.59 1.70 -6.83
N LEU A 24 7.35 3.00 -6.90
CA LEU A 24 7.70 3.84 -8.05
C LEU A 24 9.21 3.94 -8.24
N ALA A 25 9.96 4.18 -7.15
CA ALA A 25 11.41 4.29 -7.20
C ALA A 25 12.07 2.97 -7.63
N THR A 26 11.60 1.83 -7.12
CA THR A 26 12.09 0.52 -7.53
C THR A 26 11.76 0.23 -8.98
N MET A 27 10.54 0.51 -9.44
CA MET A 27 10.20 0.32 -10.86
C MET A 27 11.06 1.20 -11.78
N TRP A 28 11.24 2.47 -11.42
CA TRP A 28 12.08 3.38 -12.19
C TRP A 28 13.54 2.91 -12.24
N LEU A 29 14.08 2.44 -11.12
CA LEU A 29 15.44 1.90 -11.04
C LEU A 29 15.59 0.58 -11.80
N LEU A 30 14.69 -0.39 -11.63
CA LEU A 30 14.82 -1.72 -12.24
C LEU A 30 14.63 -1.67 -13.76
N VAL A 31 13.65 -0.90 -14.23
CA VAL A 31 13.33 -0.77 -15.66
C VAL A 31 14.34 0.17 -16.34
N GLY A 32 14.75 1.25 -15.67
CA GLY A 32 15.73 2.21 -16.19
C GLY A 32 17.16 1.69 -16.23
N SER A 33 17.54 0.76 -15.33
CA SER A 33 18.89 0.18 -15.30
C SER A 33 19.08 -1.03 -16.21
N GLY A 34 18.00 -1.56 -16.82
CA GLY A 34 18.05 -2.76 -17.66
C GLY A 34 18.40 -4.05 -16.89
N ALA A 35 18.35 -4.03 -15.55
CA ALA A 35 18.70 -5.16 -14.70
C ALA A 35 17.68 -6.32 -14.76
N VAL A 36 16.46 -6.04 -15.23
CA VAL A 36 15.37 -7.01 -15.39
C VAL A 36 14.86 -6.94 -16.83
N PRO A 37 14.51 -8.09 -17.45
CA PRO A 37 13.84 -8.08 -18.75
C PRO A 37 12.62 -7.16 -18.71
N PRO A 38 12.32 -6.42 -19.79
CA PRO A 38 11.18 -5.50 -19.81
C PRO A 38 9.93 -6.26 -19.37
N LEU A 39 9.38 -5.88 -18.21
CA LEU A 39 8.09 -6.40 -17.79
C LEU A 39 7.05 -5.88 -18.77
N ASP A 40 6.05 -6.72 -19.04
CA ASP A 40 4.86 -6.25 -19.73
C ASP A 40 4.32 -5.02 -18.97
N PRO A 41 3.96 -3.92 -19.64
CA PRO A 41 3.39 -2.73 -18.99
C PRO A 41 2.24 -3.05 -18.02
N LEU A 42 1.51 -4.14 -18.27
CA LEU A 42 0.49 -4.66 -17.37
C LEU A 42 1.08 -5.14 -16.02
N ALA A 43 2.21 -5.83 -16.06
CA ALA A 43 2.88 -6.36 -14.87
C ALA A 43 3.54 -5.27 -14.01
N GLU A 44 4.09 -4.23 -14.64
CA GLU A 44 4.58 -3.03 -13.93
C GLU A 44 3.44 -2.33 -13.19
N PHE A 45 2.32 -2.13 -13.88
CA PHE A 45 1.12 -1.51 -13.32
C PHE A 45 0.51 -2.31 -12.18
N VAL A 46 0.37 -3.63 -12.35
CA VAL A 46 -0.13 -4.52 -11.28
C VAL A 46 0.79 -4.46 -10.06
N THR A 47 2.11 -4.44 -10.24
CA THR A 47 3.04 -4.38 -9.11
C THR A 47 2.93 -3.07 -8.34
N LEU A 48 2.76 -1.93 -9.04
CA LEU A 48 2.49 -0.64 -8.41
C LEU A 48 1.17 -0.63 -7.65
N ILE A 49 0.12 -1.22 -8.23
CA ILE A 49 -1.17 -1.38 -7.55
C ILE A 49 -1.00 -2.21 -6.28
N GLN A 50 -0.20 -3.27 -6.28
CA GLN A 50 0.03 -4.11 -5.10
C GLN A 50 0.74 -3.35 -3.97
N PHE A 51 1.62 -2.40 -4.28
CA PHE A 51 2.21 -1.49 -3.29
C PHE A 51 1.19 -0.48 -2.73
N THR A 52 0.17 -0.09 -3.51
CA THR A 52 -0.88 0.84 -3.09
C THR A 52 -2.10 0.16 -2.42
N THR A 53 -2.29 -1.14 -2.65
CA THR A 53 -3.45 -1.87 -2.17
C THR A 53 -3.29 -2.14 -0.67
N PRO A 54 -4.32 -1.93 0.16
CA PRO A 54 -4.25 -2.20 1.59
C PRO A 54 -3.97 -3.69 1.84
N THR A 55 -2.71 -4.02 2.01
CA THR A 55 -2.29 -5.34 2.47
C THR A 55 -2.75 -5.47 3.92
N GLY A 56 -3.44 -6.55 4.26
CA GLY A 56 -3.50 -6.95 5.66
C GLY A 56 -4.85 -7.31 6.26
N LEU A 57 -5.84 -7.66 5.44
CA LEU A 57 -6.90 -8.55 5.93
C LEU A 57 -6.32 -9.79 6.64
N ALA A 58 -5.17 -10.28 6.18
CA ALA A 58 -4.43 -11.36 6.82
C ALA A 58 -3.96 -11.04 8.25
N ILE A 59 -3.65 -9.78 8.59
CA ILE A 59 -3.18 -9.40 9.93
C ILE A 59 -4.32 -9.58 10.95
N THR A 60 -5.54 -9.20 10.59
CA THR A 60 -6.72 -9.44 11.43
C THR A 60 -6.90 -10.94 11.69
N THR A 61 -6.76 -11.77 10.66
CA THR A 61 -6.81 -13.24 10.80
C THR A 61 -5.68 -13.78 11.68
N ILE A 62 -4.45 -13.26 11.56
CA ILE A 62 -3.31 -13.65 12.40
C ILE A 62 -3.59 -13.30 13.87
N CYS A 63 -4.19 -12.15 14.17
CA CYS A 63 -4.60 -11.79 15.53
C CYS A 63 -5.68 -12.74 16.09
N VAL A 64 -6.64 -13.15 15.26
CA VAL A 64 -7.66 -14.15 15.64
C VAL A 64 -7.00 -15.49 15.95
N LEU A 65 -6.11 -15.97 15.09
CA LEU A 65 -5.42 -17.27 15.26
C LEU A 65 -4.52 -17.31 16.51
N HIS A 66 -3.94 -16.17 16.90
CA HIS A 66 -3.13 -16.07 18.12
C HIS A 66 -3.95 -15.73 19.38
N GLY A 67 -5.29 -15.75 19.31
CA GLY A 67 -6.15 -15.50 20.47
C GLY A 67 -6.08 -14.06 21.00
N ASN A 68 -5.59 -13.10 20.21
CA ASN A 68 -5.47 -11.70 20.60
C ASN A 68 -6.71 -10.90 20.16
N GLU A 69 -7.83 -11.10 20.85
CA GLU A 69 -9.12 -10.48 20.55
C GLU A 69 -9.09 -8.94 20.64
N ALA A 70 -8.26 -8.39 21.53
CA ALA A 70 -8.04 -6.94 21.64
C ALA A 70 -7.38 -6.39 20.36
N GLY A 71 -6.40 -7.10 19.82
CA GLY A 71 -5.73 -6.76 18.57
C GLY A 71 -6.68 -6.79 17.36
N VAL A 72 -7.63 -7.72 17.31
CA VAL A 72 -8.62 -7.82 16.21
C VAL A 72 -9.42 -6.52 16.07
N ARG A 73 -9.94 -5.99 17.19
CA ARG A 73 -10.77 -4.78 17.18
C ARG A 73 -9.98 -3.53 16.79
N GLU A 74 -8.72 -3.44 17.24
CA GLU A 74 -7.84 -2.32 16.90
C GLU A 74 -7.43 -2.36 15.43
N THR A 75 -7.06 -3.55 14.92
CA THR A 75 -6.64 -3.71 13.53
C THR A 75 -7.81 -3.50 12.56
N ALA A 76 -9.02 -3.92 12.91
CA ALA A 76 -10.22 -3.67 12.09
C ALA A 76 -10.50 -2.17 11.90
N ARG A 77 -10.32 -1.35 12.94
CA ARG A 77 -10.46 0.12 12.84
C ARG A 77 -9.41 0.74 11.94
N ILE A 78 -8.16 0.30 12.06
CA ILE A 78 -7.06 0.75 11.19
C ILE A 78 -7.37 0.42 9.73
N TYR A 79 -7.82 -0.81 9.45
CA TYR A 79 -8.18 -1.21 8.09
C TYR A 79 -9.28 -0.35 7.52
N LEU A 80 -10.37 -0.14 8.25
CA LEU A 80 -11.48 0.67 7.78
C LEU A 80 -11.03 2.08 7.37
N CYS A 81 -10.19 2.71 8.18
CA CYS A 81 -9.62 4.02 7.85
C CYS A 81 -8.69 3.96 6.63
N GLN A 82 -7.85 2.93 6.54
CA GLN A 82 -6.98 2.70 5.39
C GLN A 82 -7.75 2.48 4.08
N TRP A 83 -8.83 1.71 4.10
CA TRP A 83 -9.65 1.46 2.90
C TRP A 83 -10.33 2.73 2.39
N VAL A 84 -10.83 3.58 3.30
CA VAL A 84 -11.43 4.87 2.93
C VAL A 84 -10.38 5.80 2.32
N LEU A 85 -9.19 5.88 2.92
CA LEU A 85 -8.10 6.72 2.44
C LEU A 85 -7.40 6.15 1.19
N ALA A 86 -7.47 4.84 0.95
CA ALA A 86 -6.91 4.19 -0.21
C ALA A 86 -7.60 4.62 -1.51
N ILE A 87 -8.91 4.88 -1.48
CA ILE A 87 -9.67 5.28 -2.67
C ILE A 87 -9.02 6.49 -3.38
N PRO A 88 -8.86 7.67 -2.74
CA PRO A 88 -8.23 8.81 -3.39
C PRO A 88 -6.73 8.63 -3.62
N ALA A 89 -6.03 7.92 -2.73
CA ALA A 89 -4.59 7.72 -2.84
C ALA A 89 -4.20 6.86 -4.05
N VAL A 90 -4.91 5.74 -4.27
CA VAL A 90 -4.70 4.85 -5.42
C VAL A 90 -4.95 5.62 -6.71
N THR A 91 -6.04 6.41 -6.78
CA THR A 91 -6.32 7.24 -7.97
C THR A 91 -5.21 8.26 -8.24
N ALA A 92 -4.69 8.92 -7.21
CA ALA A 92 -3.60 9.88 -7.35
C ALA A 92 -2.30 9.22 -7.85
N TRP A 93 -1.93 8.05 -7.31
CA TRP A 93 -0.75 7.30 -7.75
C TRP A 93 -0.89 6.73 -9.17
N MET A 94 -2.09 6.30 -9.56
CA MET A 94 -2.40 5.89 -10.94
C MET A 94 -2.16 7.04 -11.92
N MET A 95 -2.64 8.24 -11.59
CA MET A 95 -2.40 9.42 -12.42
C MET A 95 -0.91 9.76 -12.47
N ALA A 96 -0.20 9.71 -11.34
CA ALA A 96 1.23 9.97 -11.29
C ALA A 96 2.03 8.98 -12.17
N TYR A 97 1.70 7.69 -12.11
CA TYR A 97 2.36 6.67 -12.93
C TYR A 97 2.15 6.89 -14.43
N MET A 98 0.91 7.17 -14.85
CA MET A 98 0.61 7.50 -16.24
C MET A 98 1.41 8.73 -16.70
N VAL A 99 1.47 9.80 -15.90
CA VAL A 99 2.22 11.01 -16.26
C VAL A 99 3.72 10.78 -16.36
N VAL A 100 4.29 9.98 -15.46
CA VAL A 100 5.75 9.70 -15.45
C VAL A 100 6.16 8.78 -16.60
N ARG A 101 5.30 7.83 -17.00
CA ARG A 101 5.66 6.79 -17.99
C ARG A 101 5.18 7.06 -19.42
N PHE A 102 4.09 7.83 -19.63
CA PHE A 102 3.53 8.17 -20.95
C PHE A 102 3.94 9.57 -21.48
N ARG A 103 4.92 10.26 -20.87
CA ARG A 103 5.62 11.39 -21.49
C ARG A 103 6.89 10.91 -22.17
#